data_AF-A0A158SPX7-F1
#
_entry.id   AF-A0A158SPX7-F1
#
_cell.length_a   1.000
_cell.length_b   1.000
_cell.length_c   1.000
_cell.angle_alpha   90.00
_cell.angle_beta   90.00
_cell.angle_gamma   90.00
#
_symmetry.space_group_name_H-M   'P 1'
#
loop_
_entity.id
_entity.type
_entity.pdbx_description
1 polymer ?
#
loop_
_entity_poly.entity_id
_entity_poly.type
_entity_poly.pdbx_seq_one_letter_code
_entity_poly.pdbx_strand_id
1 'polypeptide(L)'
;MTDKLNAETLRDRVNQFQRIELPGQPMMMHMGTNYLVRDLWAAVSDLLSTNEQMAERVAELEADAARYRWLRDHSVPPHNFYISVPDEFHGVKYSPSEVDAYIDEARAAFGDNDA
;
A
#
# COMPACT_ATOMS: atom_id res chain seq x y z
N MET A 1 4.05 28.99 -3.36
CA MET A 1 2.99 28.49 -2.46
C MET A 1 2.22 27.44 -3.23
N THR A 2 2.84 26.26 -3.41
CA THR A 2 2.23 25.11 -4.07
C THR A 2 1.34 24.46 -3.02
N ASP A 3 0.09 24.92 -2.96
CA ASP A 3 -0.96 24.22 -2.25
C ASP A 3 -0.95 22.78 -2.76
N LYS A 4 -0.65 21.81 -1.88
CA LYS A 4 -0.59 20.41 -2.29
C LYS A 4 -1.96 20.09 -2.89
N LEU A 5 -1.96 19.75 -4.18
CA LEU A 5 -3.16 19.42 -4.93
C LEU A 5 -3.82 18.20 -4.23
N ASN A 6 -4.80 18.45 -3.36
CA ASN A 6 -5.52 17.41 -2.64
C ASN A 6 -6.59 16.82 -3.58
N ALA A 7 -6.75 15.50 -3.58
CA ALA A 7 -7.77 14.83 -4.39
C ALA A 7 -9.18 15.38 -4.14
N GLU A 8 -9.47 15.75 -2.89
CA GLU A 8 -10.74 16.34 -2.49
C GLU A 8 -10.95 17.73 -3.13
N THR A 9 -9.92 18.58 -3.11
CA THR A 9 -9.99 19.93 -3.70
C THR A 9 -10.06 19.88 -5.23
N LEU A 10 -9.48 18.84 -5.87
CA LEU A 10 -9.63 18.61 -7.30
C LEU A 10 -11.02 18.13 -7.68
N ARG A 11 -11.59 17.22 -6.89
CA ARG A 11 -12.96 16.74 -7.09
C ARG A 11 -13.96 17.88 -7.06
N ASP A 12 -13.81 18.78 -6.08
CA ASP A 12 -14.67 19.95 -5.95
C ASP A 12 -14.55 20.88 -7.15
N ARG A 13 -13.32 21.10 -7.66
CA ARG A 13 -13.09 21.90 -8.87
C ARG A 13 -13.70 21.27 -10.12
N VAL A 14 -13.61 19.95 -10.27
CA VAL A 14 -14.25 19.22 -11.39
C VAL A 14 -15.77 19.33 -11.30
N ASN A 15 -16.35 19.12 -10.11
CA ASN A 15 -17.78 19.28 -9.87
C ASN A 15 -18.26 20.71 -10.15
N GLN A 16 -17.47 21.71 -9.74
CA GLN A 16 -17.75 23.11 -10.03
C GLN A 16 -17.74 23.36 -11.54
N PHE A 17 -16.69 22.91 -12.25
CA PHE A 17 -16.55 23.05 -13.70
C PHE A 17 -17.72 22.45 -14.47
N GLN A 18 -18.18 21.26 -14.07
CA GLN A 18 -19.32 20.57 -14.69
C GLN A 18 -20.66 21.29 -14.49
N ARG A 19 -20.75 22.21 -13.53
CA ARG A 19 -21.96 22.99 -13.21
C ARG A 19 -21.91 24.42 -13.75
N ILE A 20 -20.84 24.84 -14.42
CA ILE A 20 -20.73 26.21 -14.94
C ILE A 20 -21.65 26.36 -16.15
N GLU A 21 -22.77 27.05 -15.98
CA GLU A 21 -23.55 27.59 -17.09
C GLU A 21 -22.88 28.90 -17.54
N LEU A 22 -22.19 28.90 -18.68
CA LEU A 22 -21.59 30.10 -19.24
C LEU A 22 -22.65 30.90 -20.04
N PRO A 23 -22.97 32.16 -19.67
CA PRO A 23 -23.96 32.95 -20.37
C PRO A 23 -23.51 33.25 -21.81
N GLY A 24 -24.36 32.90 -22.78
CA GLY A 24 -24.15 33.20 -24.20
C GLY A 24 -23.33 32.19 -25.00
N GLN A 25 -22.86 31.07 -24.41
CA GLN A 25 -22.20 30.00 -25.17
C GLN A 25 -23.21 28.93 -25.63
N PRO A 26 -23.19 28.52 -26.92
CA PRO A 26 -24.04 27.43 -27.39
C PRO A 26 -23.66 26.11 -26.70
N MET A 27 -24.66 25.41 -26.12
CA MET A 27 -24.54 24.15 -25.36
C MET A 27 -23.60 23.11 -25.99
N MET A 28 -23.48 23.08 -27.32
CA MET A 28 -22.67 22.10 -28.06
C MET A 28 -21.15 22.21 -27.80
N MET A 29 -20.60 23.39 -27.50
CA MET A 29 -19.14 23.55 -27.28
C MET A 29 -18.69 23.17 -25.86
N HIS A 30 -19.56 23.32 -24.86
CA HIS A 30 -19.23 23.00 -23.46
C HIS A 30 -19.24 21.48 -23.20
N MET A 31 -20.06 20.73 -23.94
CA MET A 31 -20.19 19.27 -23.78
C MET A 31 -18.88 18.52 -24.06
N GLY A 32 -18.16 18.87 -25.14
CA GLY A 32 -16.89 18.20 -25.50
C GLY A 32 -15.82 18.34 -24.41
N THR A 33 -15.66 19.54 -23.86
CA THR A 33 -14.71 19.80 -22.77
C THR A 33 -15.17 19.15 -21.46
N ASN A 34 -16.47 19.10 -21.18
CA ASN A 34 -17.01 18.42 -19.99
C ASN A 34 -16.78 16.91 -20.02
N TYR A 35 -16.95 16.25 -21.18
CA TYR A 35 -16.62 14.83 -21.30
C TYR A 35 -15.13 14.60 -21.07
N LEU A 36 -14.26 15.40 -21.69
CA LEU A 36 -12.81 15.28 -21.49
C LEU A 36 -12.41 15.45 -20.02
N VAL A 37 -12.93 16.46 -19.33
CA VAL A 37 -12.63 16.70 -17.91
C VAL A 37 -13.19 15.57 -17.03
N ARG A 38 -14.36 15.03 -17.36
CA ARG A 38 -14.95 13.88 -16.65
C ARG A 38 -14.10 12.62 -16.83
N ASP A 39 -13.70 12.31 -18.06
CA ASP A 39 -12.92 11.11 -18.36
C ASP A 39 -11.51 11.22 -17.76
N LEU A 40 -10.91 12.41 -17.83
CA LEU A 40 -9.64 12.70 -17.17
C LEU A 40 -9.75 12.53 -15.65
N TRP A 41 -10.82 13.04 -15.03
CA TRP A 41 -11.06 12.87 -13.60
C TRP A 41 -11.25 11.40 -13.22
N ALA A 42 -11.99 10.63 -14.02
CA ALA A 42 -12.15 9.20 -13.81
C ALA A 42 -10.80 8.48 -13.82
N ALA A 43 -9.97 8.72 -14.85
CA ALA A 43 -8.64 8.13 -14.95
C ALA A 43 -7.72 8.54 -13.78
N VAL A 44 -7.75 9.81 -13.37
CA VAL A 44 -6.98 10.29 -12.22
C VAL A 44 -7.45 9.66 -10.92
N SER A 45 -8.76 9.53 -10.72
CA SER A 45 -9.35 8.88 -9.55
C SER A 45 -8.93 7.42 -9.46
N ASP A 46 -8.95 6.69 -10.58
CA ASP A 46 -8.52 5.29 -10.66
C ASP A 46 -7.02 5.15 -10.35
N LEU A 47 -6.18 6.05 -10.89
CA LEU A 47 -4.74 6.08 -10.59
C LEU A 47 -4.46 6.36 -9.11
N LEU A 48 -5.20 7.29 -8.50
CA LEU A 48 -5.05 7.60 -7.08
C LEU A 48 -5.42 6.39 -6.21
N SER A 49 -6.53 5.73 -6.51
CA SER A 49 -6.94 4.52 -5.80
C SER A 49 -5.92 3.37 -5.97
N THR A 50 -5.39 3.21 -7.18
CA THR A 50 -4.36 2.18 -7.45
C THR A 50 -3.08 2.48 -6.68
N ASN A 51 -2.64 3.74 -6.65
CA ASN A 51 -1.45 4.14 -5.89
C ASN A 51 -1.62 3.90 -4.39
N GLU A 52 -2.82 4.16 -3.83
CA GLU A 52 -3.11 3.88 -2.43
C GLU A 52 -3.01 2.38 -2.13
N GLN A 53 -3.64 1.54 -2.95
CA GLN A 53 -3.55 0.08 -2.83
C GLN A 53 -2.11 -0.43 -2.98
N MET A 54 -1.33 0.17 -3.89
CA MET A 54 0.08 -0.18 -4.06
C MET A 54 0.91 0.26 -2.85
N ALA A 55 0.66 1.44 -2.29
CA ALA A 55 1.36 1.91 -1.10
C ALA A 55 1.08 1.01 0.12
N GLU A 56 -0.17 0.60 0.31
CA GLU A 56 -0.56 -0.38 1.33
C GLU A 56 0.16 -1.72 1.12
N ARG A 57 0.16 -2.24 -0.11
CA ARG A 57 0.85 -3.49 -0.44
C ARG A 57 2.36 -3.41 -0.21
N VAL A 58 2.98 -2.28 -0.54
CA VAL A 58 4.41 -2.05 -0.30
C VAL A 58 4.68 -2.04 1.19
N ALA A 59 3.86 -1.36 1.99
CA ALA A 59 4.01 -1.33 3.45
C ALA A 59 3.89 -2.74 4.07
N GLU A 60 2.94 -3.55 3.61
CA GLU A 60 2.81 -4.97 4.01
C GLU A 60 4.09 -5.76 3.68
N LEU A 61 4.57 -5.67 2.43
CA LEU A 61 5.76 -6.40 1.98
C LEU A 61 7.03 -5.94 2.69
N GLU A 62 7.14 -4.65 3.02
CA GLU A 62 8.25 -4.11 3.80
C GLU A 62 8.24 -4.62 5.24
N ALA A 63 7.07 -4.71 5.87
CA ALA A 63 6.92 -5.30 7.20
C ALA A 63 7.30 -6.79 7.21
N ASP A 64 6.84 -7.56 6.23
CA ASP A 64 7.20 -8.97 6.05
C ASP A 64 8.71 -9.12 5.82
N ALA A 65 9.29 -8.32 4.92
CA ALA A 65 10.72 -8.35 4.65
C ALA A 65 11.54 -7.98 5.90
N ALA A 66 11.06 -7.05 6.72
CA ALA A 66 11.70 -6.71 7.99
C ALA A 66 11.70 -7.88 8.97
N ARG A 67 10.60 -8.65 9.08
CA ARG A 67 10.53 -9.88 9.89
C ARG A 67 11.58 -10.90 9.45
N TYR A 68 11.67 -11.19 8.15
CA TYR A 68 12.64 -12.15 7.63
C TYR A 68 14.09 -11.70 7.78
N ARG A 69 14.38 -10.41 7.58
CA ARG A 69 15.72 -9.84 7.81
C ARG A 69 16.11 -9.96 9.28
N TRP A 70 15.21 -9.60 10.20
CA TRP A 70 15.47 -9.73 11.64
C TRP A 70 15.78 -11.17 12.01
N LEU A 71 14.98 -12.13 11.54
CA LEU A 71 15.20 -13.56 11.80
C LEU A 71 16.56 -14.03 11.29
N ARG A 72 16.93 -13.66 10.05
CA ARG A 72 18.24 -13.99 9.47
C ARG A 72 19.39 -13.45 10.31
N ASP A 73 19.29 -12.20 10.76
CA ASP A 73 20.38 -11.51 11.44
C ASP A 73 20.52 -11.98 12.91
N HIS A 74 19.44 -12.46 13.53
CA HIS A 74 19.43 -12.97 14.91
C HIS A 74 19.52 -14.50 15.01
N SER A 75 19.40 -15.22 13.89
CA SER A 75 19.62 -16.67 13.85
C SER A 75 21.12 -16.99 14.01
N VAL A 76 21.52 -17.51 15.17
CA VAL A 76 22.90 -17.93 15.45
C VAL A 76 23.08 -19.41 15.07
N PRO A 77 24.16 -19.81 14.38
CA PRO A 77 24.48 -21.22 14.12
C PRO A 77 24.52 -22.05 15.43
N PRO A 78 24.11 -23.33 15.39
CA PRO A 78 24.20 -24.25 14.25
C PRO A 78 22.94 -24.33 13.39
N HIS A 79 21.94 -23.49 13.64
CA HIS A 79 20.73 -23.43 12.82
C HIS A 79 21.03 -22.81 11.46
N ASN A 80 21.60 -23.64 10.59
CA ASN A 80 21.71 -23.37 9.17
C ASN A 80 20.33 -22.96 8.64
N PHE A 81 20.33 -22.05 7.70
CA PHE A 81 19.19 -21.65 6.85
C PHE A 81 18.43 -22.86 6.23
N TYR A 82 19.00 -24.06 6.33
CA TYR A 82 18.36 -25.35 6.16
C TYR A 82 17.96 -25.93 7.54
N ILE A 83 16.69 -25.81 7.89
CA ILE A 83 16.11 -26.55 9.01
C ILE A 83 16.19 -28.04 8.66
N SER A 84 17.19 -28.77 9.18
CA SER A 84 17.03 -30.20 9.40
C SER A 84 16.06 -30.33 10.57
N VAL A 85 14.78 -30.54 10.25
CA VAL A 85 13.75 -30.75 11.26
C VAL A 85 14.04 -32.12 11.90
N PRO A 86 14.13 -32.25 13.24
CA PRO A 86 14.21 -33.56 13.86
C PRO A 86 13.04 -34.43 13.37
N ASP A 87 13.27 -35.74 13.20
CA ASP A 87 12.27 -36.67 12.63
C ASP A 87 10.94 -36.63 13.40
N GLU A 88 10.97 -36.33 14.70
CA GLU A 88 9.80 -36.17 15.57
C GLU A 88 8.85 -35.04 15.13
N PHE A 89 9.35 -34.07 14.37
CA PHE A 89 8.60 -32.95 13.82
C PHE A 89 8.47 -33.03 12.29
N HIS A 90 8.93 -34.12 11.66
CA HIS A 90 8.85 -34.38 10.22
C HIS A 90 7.38 -34.66 9.80
N GLY A 91 6.59 -33.60 9.76
CA GLY A 91 5.15 -33.67 9.50
C GLY A 91 4.37 -32.50 10.10
N VAL A 92 4.97 -31.77 11.04
CA VAL A 92 4.38 -30.54 11.59
C VAL A 92 4.56 -29.43 10.56
N LYS A 93 3.43 -28.86 10.12
CA LYS A 93 3.40 -27.69 9.26
C LYS A 93 2.86 -26.53 10.06
N TYR A 94 3.62 -25.45 10.13
CA TYR A 94 3.14 -24.18 10.65
C TYR A 94 2.51 -23.39 9.50
N SER A 95 1.36 -22.77 9.76
CA SER A 95 0.82 -21.76 8.88
C SER A 95 1.71 -20.52 8.87
N PRO A 96 1.74 -19.74 7.78
CA PRO A 96 2.50 -18.49 7.75
C PRO A 96 2.17 -17.56 8.93
N SER A 97 0.89 -17.46 9.31
CA SER A 97 0.45 -16.64 10.45
C SER A 97 1.00 -17.10 11.79
N GLU A 98 1.17 -18.40 12.01
CA GLU A 98 1.77 -18.93 13.24
C GLU A 98 3.26 -18.61 13.31
N VAL A 99 3.95 -18.68 12.17
CA VAL A 99 5.37 -18.33 12.07
C VAL A 99 5.56 -16.84 12.30
N ASP A 100 4.74 -16.00 11.67
CA ASP A 100 4.79 -14.54 11.82
C ASP A 100 4.55 -14.11 13.27
N ALA A 101 3.53 -14.67 13.92
CA ALA A 101 3.24 -14.39 15.32
C ALA A 101 4.41 -14.76 16.24
N TYR A 102 5.03 -15.93 16.00
CA TYR A 102 6.19 -16.36 16.78
C TYR A 102 7.40 -15.42 16.59
N ILE A 103 7.64 -14.96 15.35
CA ILE A 103 8.72 -13.99 15.07
C ILE A 103 8.43 -12.66 15.77
N ASP A 104 7.20 -12.15 15.71
CA ASP A 104 6.86 -10.87 16.35
C ASP A 104 6.90 -10.94 17.88
N GLU A 105 6.49 -12.06 18.49
CA GLU A 105 6.68 -12.32 19.92
C GLU A 105 8.16 -12.36 20.28
N ALA A 106 9.00 -13.03 19.47
CA ALA A 106 10.44 -13.07 19.69
C ALA A 106 11.06 -11.68 19.56
N ARG A 107 10.70 -10.89 18.54
CA ARG A 107 11.14 -9.50 18.37
C ARG A 107 10.78 -8.64 19.58
N ALA A 108 9.56 -8.78 20.08
CA ALA A 108 9.10 -8.04 21.26
C ALA A 108 9.86 -8.46 22.53
N ALA A 109 10.16 -9.75 22.69
CA ALA A 109 10.89 -10.29 23.84
C ALA A 109 12.39 -9.95 23.84
N PHE A 110 13.02 -9.91 22.65
CA PHE A 110 14.43 -9.54 22.51
C PHE A 110 14.68 -8.04 22.74
N GLY A 111 13.65 -7.20 22.51
CA GLY A 111 13.71 -5.74 22.69
C GLY A 111 14.62 -5.06 21.67
N ASP A 112 14.33 -3.79 21.33
CA ASP A 112 15.24 -2.89 20.61
C ASP A 112 16.50 -2.62 21.44
N ASN A 113 17.40 -3.61 21.57
CA ASN A 113 18.64 -3.46 22.33
C ASN A 113 19.85 -3.11 21.46
N ASP A 114 19.63 -2.80 20.17
CA ASP A 114 20.68 -2.33 19.26
C ASP A 114 20.29 -0.96 18.67
N ALA A 115 20.69 0.10 19.39
CA ALA A 115 20.93 1.43 18.86
C ALA A 115 22.43 1.60 18.56
#